data_AF-A0A8C7FXJ0-F1
#
_entry.id   AF-A0A8C7FXJ0-F1
#
_cell.length_a   1.000
_cell.length_b   1.000
_cell.length_c   1.000
_cell.angle_alpha   90.00
_cell.angle_beta   90.00
_cell.angle_gamma   90.00
#
_symmetry.space_group_name_H-M   'P 1'
#
loop_
_entity.id
_entity.type
_entity.pdbx_description
1 polymer ?
#
loop_
_entity_poly.entity_id
_entity_poly.type
_entity_poly.pdbx_seq_one_letter_code
_entity_poly.pdbx_strand_id
1 'polypeptide(L)'
;LSLPWSKGGCWSLPWSKGGCWSLPWSKGGCWSLPWSKGGCWSLPWSNGGCCHYPGLRESVGRVLSLPWSKGGCWSLPWSKGGCWLLPWSKGGCWSLPWSKGGCWSLPWSNGGCWSLPWSNGGCWSLPWSKGGCWSLPWSKGGCWSLPWSKGGCWSLPWSKGGCWSLPWSKGGCWSLPWSNGGCWSLPWSKGGCWSLPWSKGGCWSLPWSKGGCWSLPWSKGGCWSLPWSNGG
;
A
#
# COMPACT_ATOMS: atom_id res chain seq x y z
N LEU A 1 3.24 -24.84 -12.29
CA LEU A 1 3.40 -23.65 -13.16
C LEU A 1 2.18 -23.57 -14.07
N SER A 2 1.53 -22.41 -14.18
CA SER A 2 0.40 -22.20 -15.11
C SER A 2 0.59 -20.96 -15.97
N LEU A 3 0.37 -21.12 -17.27
CA LEU A 3 0.61 -20.10 -18.30
C LEU A 3 -0.61 -19.91 -19.22
N PRO A 4 -1.81 -19.56 -18.70
CA PRO A 4 -2.97 -19.40 -19.56
C PRO A 4 -2.90 -18.10 -20.36
N TRP A 5 -3.26 -18.18 -21.63
CA TRP A 5 -3.20 -17.10 -22.61
C TRP A 5 -4.55 -16.91 -23.29
N SER A 6 -5.00 -15.67 -23.45
CA SER A 6 -6.25 -15.36 -24.15
C SER A 6 -6.19 -14.05 -24.93
N LYS A 7 -6.76 -14.03 -26.14
CA LYS A 7 -7.04 -12.81 -26.90
C LYS A 7 -8.20 -12.00 -26.29
N GLY A 8 -9.12 -12.66 -25.58
CA GLY A 8 -10.21 -12.05 -24.82
C GLY A 8 -9.87 -11.98 -23.33
N GLY A 9 -10.82 -12.24 -22.44
CA GLY A 9 -10.55 -12.38 -21.00
C GLY A 9 -9.77 -13.66 -20.66
N CYS A 10 -8.98 -13.63 -19.58
CA CYS A 10 -8.25 -14.80 -19.06
C CYS A 10 -8.65 -15.08 -17.61
N TRP A 11 -8.86 -16.36 -17.29
CA TRP A 11 -9.10 -16.85 -15.92
C TRP A 11 -8.05 -17.91 -15.58
N SER A 12 -7.34 -17.75 -14.46
CA SER A 12 -6.32 -18.70 -14.02
C SER A 12 -6.51 -19.09 -12.55
N LEU A 13 -6.69 -20.38 -12.29
CA LEU A 13 -6.85 -20.95 -10.94
C LEU A 13 -5.82 -22.05 -10.66
N PRO A 14 -4.51 -21.76 -10.70
CA PRO A 14 -3.51 -22.79 -10.48
C PRO A 14 -3.40 -23.17 -9.02
N TRP A 15 -3.25 -24.47 -8.80
CA TRP A 15 -3.15 -25.07 -7.48
C TRP A 15 -1.88 -25.90 -7.33
N SER A 16 -1.29 -25.86 -6.12
CA SER A 16 -0.17 -26.72 -5.75
C SER A 16 -0.16 -27.01 -4.25
N LYS A 17 0.29 -28.21 -3.85
CA LYS A 17 0.62 -28.50 -2.45
C LYS A 17 1.97 -27.87 -2.03
N GLY A 18 2.85 -27.59 -2.99
CA GLY A 18 4.22 -27.07 -2.77
C GLY A 18 4.36 -25.59 -3.08
N GLY A 19 5.15 -25.20 -4.09
CA GLY A 19 5.17 -23.85 -4.64
C GLY A 19 4.16 -23.70 -5.79
N CYS A 20 3.53 -22.53 -5.94
CA CYS A 20 2.69 -22.21 -7.09
C CYS A 20 3.26 -21.01 -7.87
N TRP A 21 3.32 -21.14 -9.19
CA TRP A 21 3.75 -20.11 -10.13
C TRP A 21 2.66 -19.88 -11.16
N SER A 22 2.17 -18.65 -11.28
CA SER A 22 1.09 -18.28 -12.21
C SER A 22 1.45 -17.05 -13.03
N LEU A 23 1.49 -17.18 -14.35
CA LEU A 23 1.75 -16.06 -15.25
C LEU A 23 0.64 -15.98 -16.33
N PRO A 24 -0.59 -15.63 -15.93
CA PRO A 24 -1.69 -15.51 -16.88
C PRO A 24 -1.56 -14.22 -17.71
N TRP A 25 -1.85 -14.33 -19.00
CA TRP A 25 -1.73 -13.23 -19.95
C TRP A 25 -3.03 -13.03 -20.72
N SER A 26 -3.43 -11.77 -20.91
CA SER A 26 -4.63 -11.41 -21.64
C SER A 26 -4.51 -10.08 -22.39
N LYS A 27 -5.04 -10.02 -23.63
CA LYS A 27 -5.30 -8.72 -24.28
C LYS A 27 -6.55 -8.02 -23.72
N GLY A 28 -7.52 -8.78 -23.20
CA GLY A 28 -8.67 -8.28 -22.46
C GLY A 28 -8.38 -8.19 -20.95
N GLY A 29 -9.38 -8.44 -20.11
CA GLY A 29 -9.21 -8.49 -18.64
C GLY A 29 -8.62 -9.80 -18.13
N CYS A 30 -7.89 -9.76 -17.02
CA CYS A 30 -7.25 -10.93 -16.42
C CYS A 30 -7.71 -11.16 -14.98
N TRP A 31 -8.21 -12.37 -14.71
CA TRP A 31 -8.65 -12.85 -13.40
C TRP A 31 -7.79 -14.01 -12.96
N SER A 32 -7.28 -13.95 -11.74
CA SER A 32 -6.22 -14.86 -11.32
C SER A 32 -6.25 -15.12 -9.82
N LEU A 33 -6.37 -16.40 -9.47
CA LEU A 33 -6.50 -16.90 -8.10
C LEU A 33 -5.53 -18.07 -7.86
N PRO A 34 -4.21 -17.82 -7.92
CA PRO A 34 -3.24 -18.87 -7.62
C PRO A 34 -3.27 -19.23 -6.13
N TRP A 35 -3.37 -20.52 -5.83
CA TRP A 35 -3.35 -21.00 -4.46
C TRP A 35 -2.27 -22.08 -4.26
N SER A 36 -1.63 -22.00 -3.09
CA SER A 36 -0.66 -22.99 -2.63
C SER A 36 -0.67 -23.12 -1.12
N LYS A 37 -0.35 -24.31 -0.60
CA LYS A 37 -0.03 -24.49 0.82
C LYS A 37 1.37 -23.94 1.15
N GLY A 38 2.32 -24.01 0.22
CA GLY A 38 3.63 -23.36 0.33
C GLY A 38 3.63 -21.92 -0.18
N GLY A 39 4.65 -21.52 -0.94
CA GLY A 39 4.76 -20.18 -1.51
C GLY A 39 3.93 -19.98 -2.79
N CYS A 40 3.43 -18.77 -3.03
CA CYS A 40 2.76 -18.38 -4.28
C CYS A 40 3.49 -17.23 -4.96
N TRP A 41 3.82 -17.40 -6.24
CA TRP A 41 4.39 -16.38 -7.11
C TRP A 41 3.48 -16.16 -8.30
N SER A 42 3.18 -14.90 -8.57
CA SER A 42 2.13 -14.59 -9.52
C SER A 42 2.35 -13.26 -10.23
N LEU A 43 2.35 -13.30 -11.56
CA LEU A 43 2.64 -12.18 -12.44
C LEU A 43 1.58 -12.10 -13.55
N PRO A 44 0.33 -11.75 -13.24
CA PRO A 44 -0.69 -11.60 -14.27
C PRO A 44 -0.43 -10.34 -15.10
N TRP A 45 -0.69 -10.44 -16.40
CA TRP A 45 -0.56 -9.34 -17.33
C TRP A 45 -1.83 -9.14 -18.13
N SER A 46 -2.27 -7.88 -18.26
CA SER A 46 -3.48 -7.52 -18.98
C SER A 46 -3.30 -6.19 -19.74
N ASN A 47 -3.76 -6.14 -21.00
CA ASN A 47 -3.98 -4.85 -21.68
C ASN A 47 -5.32 -4.20 -21.26
N GLY A 48 -6.27 -4.98 -20.74
CA GLY A 48 -7.49 -4.50 -20.08
C GLY A 48 -7.27 -4.28 -18.59
N GLY A 49 -8.26 -4.59 -17.74
CA GLY A 49 -8.12 -4.55 -16.28
C GLY A 49 -7.60 -5.87 -15.67
N CYS A 50 -6.88 -5.81 -14.54
CA CYS A 50 -6.51 -7.00 -13.75
C CYS A 50 -7.25 -7.09 -12.42
N CYS A 51 -7.69 -8.30 -12.09
CA CYS A 51 -8.19 -8.69 -10.78
C CYS A 51 -7.41 -9.92 -10.32
N HIS A 52 -6.66 -9.79 -9.23
CA HIS A 52 -5.65 -10.78 -8.83
C HIS A 52 -5.68 -11.05 -7.32
N TYR A 53 -6.03 -12.28 -6.94
CA TYR A 53 -6.27 -12.74 -5.56
C TYR A 53 -5.36 -13.95 -5.23
N PRO A 54 -4.06 -13.75 -5.05
CA PRO A 54 -3.11 -14.82 -4.82
C PRO A 54 -3.13 -15.24 -3.34
N GLY A 55 -3.23 -16.54 -3.11
CA GLY A 55 -3.40 -17.10 -1.78
C GLY A 55 -4.82 -16.89 -1.26
N LEU A 56 -5.52 -17.99 -1.03
CA LEU A 56 -6.68 -18.04 -0.15
C LEU A 56 -6.21 -18.17 1.31
N ARG A 57 -7.15 -18.10 2.27
CA ARG A 57 -6.93 -18.05 3.73
C ARG A 57 -5.91 -19.06 4.30
N GLU A 58 -5.60 -20.10 3.53
CA GLU A 58 -4.77 -21.25 3.88
C GLU A 58 -3.32 -21.22 3.36
N SER A 59 -2.90 -20.25 2.55
CA SER A 59 -1.49 -20.14 2.14
C SER A 59 -0.58 -19.97 3.35
N VAL A 60 0.27 -20.97 3.62
CA VAL A 60 1.15 -21.00 4.79
C VAL A 60 2.47 -20.28 4.47
N GLY A 61 2.94 -20.36 3.23
CA GLY A 61 4.18 -19.74 2.76
C GLY A 61 4.02 -18.28 2.31
N ARG A 62 5.13 -17.69 1.84
CA ARG A 62 5.17 -16.30 1.35
C ARG A 62 4.40 -16.15 0.04
N VAL A 63 3.77 -14.99 -0.14
CA VAL A 63 3.10 -14.61 -1.38
C VAL A 63 3.84 -13.43 -2.02
N LEU A 64 4.19 -13.56 -3.30
CA LEU A 64 4.73 -12.50 -4.13
C LEU A 64 3.83 -12.29 -5.34
N SER A 65 3.37 -11.06 -5.52
CA SER A 65 2.42 -10.69 -6.55
C SER A 65 2.81 -9.42 -7.26
N LEU A 66 2.94 -9.49 -8.58
CA LEU A 66 3.31 -8.37 -9.45
C LEU A 66 2.32 -8.26 -10.61
N PRO A 67 1.05 -7.90 -10.35
CA PRO A 67 0.07 -7.76 -11.41
C PRO A 67 0.31 -6.49 -12.22
N TRP A 68 0.20 -6.60 -13.54
CA TRP A 68 0.40 -5.50 -14.47
C TRP A 68 -0.82 -5.31 -15.36
N SER A 69 -1.25 -4.07 -15.51
CA SER A 69 -2.40 -3.72 -16.35
C SER A 69 -2.24 -2.36 -17.04
N LYS A 70 -2.68 -2.26 -18.30
CA LYS A 70 -2.90 -0.94 -18.93
C LYS A 70 -4.22 -0.31 -18.48
N GLY A 71 -5.24 -1.09 -18.13
CA GLY A 71 -6.45 -0.62 -17.48
C GLY A 71 -6.25 -0.43 -15.98
N GLY A 72 -7.31 -0.64 -15.18
CA GLY A 72 -7.20 -0.68 -13.72
C GLY A 72 -6.59 -1.98 -13.20
N CYS A 73 -6.10 -1.99 -11.96
CA CYS A 73 -5.70 -3.21 -11.29
C CYS A 73 -6.25 -3.31 -9.87
N TRP A 74 -6.71 -4.50 -9.49
CA TRP A 74 -7.16 -4.88 -8.17
C TRP A 74 -6.33 -6.07 -7.70
N SER A 75 -5.67 -5.94 -6.55
CA SER A 75 -4.92 -7.05 -5.97
C SER A 75 -5.11 -7.21 -4.47
N LEU A 76 -5.46 -8.43 -4.09
CA LEU A 76 -5.82 -8.80 -2.71
C LEU A 76 -5.12 -10.12 -2.30
N PRO A 77 -3.78 -10.11 -2.11
CA PRO A 77 -3.03 -11.27 -1.68
C PRO A 77 -3.26 -11.58 -0.20
N TRP A 78 -3.29 -12.86 0.14
CA TRP A 78 -3.34 -13.34 1.51
C TRP A 78 -2.21 -14.32 1.81
N SER A 79 -1.58 -14.19 2.98
CA SER A 79 -0.58 -15.13 3.48
C SER A 79 -0.60 -15.28 5.01
N LYS A 80 -0.40 -16.49 5.52
CA LYS A 80 0.01 -16.67 6.93
C LYS A 80 1.51 -16.36 7.13
N GLY A 81 2.31 -16.45 6.08
CA GLY A 81 3.72 -16.05 6.05
C GLY A 81 3.88 -14.55 5.81
N GLY A 82 4.68 -14.17 4.82
CA GLY A 82 4.85 -12.76 4.41
C GLY A 82 4.21 -12.45 3.05
N CYS A 83 3.79 -11.21 2.84
CA CYS A 83 3.22 -10.73 1.57
C CYS A 83 4.09 -9.66 0.94
N TRP A 84 4.34 -9.80 -0.36
CA TRP A 84 4.98 -8.82 -1.22
C TRP A 84 4.07 -8.54 -2.41
N LEU A 85 3.63 -7.30 -2.54
CA LEU A 85 2.67 -6.88 -3.54
C LEU A 85 3.15 -5.61 -4.27
N LEU A 86 3.38 -5.73 -5.57
CA LEU A 86 3.89 -4.67 -6.44
C LEU A 86 3.01 -4.50 -7.69
N PRO A 87 1.75 -4.05 -7.56
CA PRO A 87 0.82 -3.91 -8.67
C PRO A 87 1.12 -2.65 -9.46
N TRP A 88 1.06 -2.75 -10.78
CA TRP A 88 1.29 -1.64 -11.69
C TRP A 88 0.10 -1.45 -12.62
N SER A 89 -0.37 -0.21 -12.74
CA SER A 89 -1.50 0.14 -13.58
C SER A 89 -1.27 1.46 -14.32
N LYS A 90 -1.61 1.55 -15.61
CA LYS A 90 -1.78 2.87 -16.25
C LYS A 90 -3.12 3.54 -15.88
N GLY A 91 -4.14 2.75 -15.55
CA GLY A 91 -5.39 3.22 -14.95
C GLY A 91 -5.23 3.46 -13.44
N GLY A 92 -6.25 3.11 -12.66
CA GLY A 92 -6.19 3.14 -11.20
C GLY A 92 -5.75 1.82 -10.58
N CYS A 93 -5.17 1.87 -9.38
CA CYS A 93 -4.66 0.69 -8.66
C CYS A 93 -5.25 0.56 -7.26
N TRP A 94 -5.76 -0.62 -6.94
CA TRP A 94 -6.27 -1.02 -5.62
C TRP A 94 -5.46 -2.19 -5.08
N SER A 95 -4.82 -1.98 -3.94
CA SER A 95 -3.87 -2.90 -3.31
C SER A 95 -4.30 -3.16 -1.86
N LEU A 96 -4.79 -4.36 -1.55
CA LEU A 96 -5.23 -4.75 -0.21
C LEU A 96 -4.57 -6.06 0.24
N PRO A 97 -3.24 -6.08 0.47
CA PRO A 97 -2.54 -7.26 0.92
C PRO A 97 -2.77 -7.52 2.42
N TRP A 98 -2.89 -8.78 2.78
CA TRP A 98 -3.02 -9.21 4.18
C TRP A 98 -2.00 -10.27 4.52
N SER A 99 -1.38 -10.14 5.68
CA SER A 99 -0.33 -11.05 6.15
C SER A 99 -0.39 -11.28 7.66
N LYS A 100 -0.25 -12.53 8.13
CA LYS A 100 0.07 -12.75 9.56
C LYS A 100 1.53 -12.44 9.88
N GLY A 101 2.45 -12.62 8.95
CA GLY A 101 3.82 -12.12 9.07
C GLY A 101 3.91 -10.68 8.59
N GLY A 102 5.04 -10.30 8.00
CA GLY A 102 5.25 -8.97 7.44
C GLY A 102 4.52 -8.73 6.11
N CYS A 103 4.26 -7.46 5.78
CA CYS A 103 3.61 -7.05 4.54
C CYS A 103 4.39 -5.91 3.87
N TRP A 104 4.67 -6.05 2.57
CA TRP A 104 5.29 -5.05 1.71
C TRP A 104 4.35 -4.75 0.53
N SER A 105 3.86 -3.51 0.45
CA SER A 105 2.91 -3.03 -0.57
C SER A 105 3.50 -1.82 -1.30
N LEU A 106 3.82 -1.97 -2.59
CA LEU A 106 4.36 -0.92 -3.43
C LEU A 106 3.52 -0.76 -4.72
N PRO A 107 2.26 -0.31 -4.62
CA PRO A 107 1.41 -0.12 -5.79
C PRO A 107 1.82 1.15 -6.56
N TRP A 108 1.80 1.04 -7.88
CA TRP A 108 2.08 2.14 -8.80
C TRP A 108 0.93 2.37 -9.76
N SER A 109 0.57 3.63 -9.97
CA SER A 109 -0.55 4.03 -10.81
C SER A 109 -0.27 5.34 -11.55
N ASN A 110 -0.60 5.41 -12.85
CA ASN A 110 -0.74 6.71 -13.53
C ASN A 110 -2.08 7.39 -13.20
N GLY A 111 -3.14 6.64 -12.92
CA GLY A 111 -4.41 7.15 -12.36
C GLY A 111 -4.32 7.29 -10.84
N GLY A 112 -5.41 7.05 -10.11
CA GLY A 112 -5.43 7.04 -8.64
C GLY A 112 -4.92 5.74 -8.01
N CYS A 113 -4.39 5.80 -6.80
CA CYS A 113 -3.90 4.63 -6.06
C CYS A 113 -4.52 4.51 -4.66
N TRP A 114 -5.00 3.32 -4.32
CA TRP A 114 -5.52 2.94 -3.01
C TRP A 114 -4.70 1.77 -2.46
N SER A 115 -4.03 1.96 -1.32
CA SER A 115 -3.19 0.97 -0.66
C SER A 115 -3.65 0.77 0.79
N LEU A 116 -4.18 -0.41 1.11
CA LEU A 116 -4.64 -0.78 2.44
C LEU A 116 -4.00 -2.10 2.90
N PRO A 117 -2.67 -2.13 3.12
CA PRO A 117 -1.99 -3.32 3.60
C PRO A 117 -2.25 -3.58 5.09
N TRP A 118 -2.41 -4.84 5.44
CA TRP A 118 -2.63 -5.28 6.82
C TRP A 118 -1.61 -6.34 7.22
N SER A 119 -1.03 -6.19 8.41
CA SER A 119 -0.03 -7.11 8.94
C SER A 119 -0.19 -7.32 10.45
N ASN A 120 -0.12 -8.57 10.91
CA ASN A 120 0.15 -8.83 12.34
C ASN A 120 1.65 -8.64 12.68
N GLY A 121 2.55 -8.76 11.70
CA GLY A 121 3.96 -8.42 11.81
C GLY A 121 4.20 -6.93 11.57
N GLY A 122 5.25 -6.60 10.79
CA GLY A 122 5.52 -5.23 10.33
C GLY A 122 4.93 -4.94 8.95
N CYS A 123 4.56 -3.68 8.71
CA CYS A 123 3.97 -3.24 7.44
C CYS A 123 4.78 -2.13 6.79
N TRP A 124 5.06 -2.27 5.49
CA TRP A 124 5.70 -1.27 4.62
C TRP A 124 4.75 -0.95 3.46
N SER A 125 4.30 0.30 3.37
CA SER A 125 3.38 0.80 2.33
C SER A 125 4.02 1.98 1.61
N LEU A 126 4.36 1.80 0.34
CA LEU A 126 4.96 2.85 -0.50
C LEU A 126 4.16 3.01 -1.81
N PRO A 127 2.90 3.48 -1.74
CA PRO A 127 2.10 3.69 -2.93
C PRO A 127 2.55 4.94 -3.69
N TRP A 128 2.53 4.85 -5.02
CA TRP A 128 2.88 5.94 -5.92
C TRP A 128 1.77 6.19 -6.94
N SER A 129 1.44 7.46 -7.13
CA SER A 129 0.37 7.89 -8.02
C SER A 129 0.71 9.17 -8.77
N LYS A 130 0.45 9.23 -10.09
CA LYS A 130 0.34 10.54 -10.76
C LYS A 130 -0.99 11.22 -10.48
N GLY A 131 -2.06 10.46 -10.22
CA GLY A 131 -3.34 10.99 -9.75
C GLY A 131 -3.31 11.25 -8.25
N GLY A 132 -4.40 10.95 -7.53
CA GLY A 132 -4.45 10.95 -6.08
C GLY A 132 -3.94 9.65 -5.44
N CYS A 133 -3.52 9.70 -4.18
CA CYS A 133 -3.06 8.54 -3.43
C CYS A 133 -3.74 8.45 -2.05
N TRP A 134 -4.24 7.26 -1.72
CA TRP A 134 -4.81 6.90 -0.41
C TRP A 134 -4.02 5.72 0.16
N SER A 135 -3.38 5.92 1.32
CA SER A 135 -2.57 4.91 2.02
C SER A 135 -3.06 4.74 3.44
N LEU A 136 -3.62 3.57 3.75
CA LEU A 136 -4.13 3.22 5.07
C LEU A 136 -3.51 1.89 5.55
N PRO A 137 -2.20 1.85 5.81
CA PRO A 137 -1.55 0.64 6.29
C PRO A 137 -1.85 0.40 7.77
N TRP A 138 -2.04 -0.86 8.13
CA TRP A 138 -2.29 -1.29 9.50
C TRP A 138 -1.32 -2.37 9.93
N SER A 139 -0.79 -2.24 11.13
CA SER A 139 0.19 -3.16 11.68
C SER A 139 0.01 -3.41 13.18
N LYS A 140 0.07 -4.66 13.65
CA LYS A 140 0.29 -4.90 15.10
C LYS A 140 1.75 -4.67 15.49
N GLY A 141 2.71 -4.92 14.60
CA GLY A 141 4.10 -4.51 14.77
C GLY A 141 4.29 -3.06 14.36
N GLY A 142 5.47 -2.72 13.81
CA GLY A 142 5.75 -1.39 13.28
C GLY A 142 5.09 -1.13 11.92
N CYS A 143 4.85 0.14 11.61
CA CYS A 143 4.29 0.58 10.32
C CYS A 143 5.14 1.68 9.69
N TRP A 144 5.48 1.51 8.41
CA TRP A 144 6.16 2.50 7.57
C TRP A 144 5.26 2.84 6.38
N SER A 145 4.85 4.10 6.26
CA SER A 145 3.97 4.62 5.21
C SER A 145 4.63 5.80 4.50
N LEU A 146 4.98 5.61 3.23
CA LEU A 146 5.61 6.63 2.39
C LEU A 146 4.84 6.82 1.08
N PRO A 147 3.59 7.31 1.13
CA PRO A 147 2.80 7.53 -0.08
C PRO A 147 3.26 8.76 -0.84
N TRP A 148 3.31 8.65 -2.16
CA TRP A 148 3.70 9.74 -3.05
C TRP A 148 2.62 10.01 -4.10
N SER A 149 2.33 11.28 -4.32
CA SER A 149 1.30 11.71 -5.26
C SER A 149 1.69 13.00 -6.01
N LYS A 150 1.46 13.06 -7.33
CA LYS A 150 1.42 14.37 -8.01
C LYS A 150 0.10 15.10 -7.77
N GLY A 151 -1.00 14.39 -7.53
CA GLY A 151 -2.27 14.95 -7.12
C GLY A 151 -2.29 15.17 -5.61
N GLY A 152 -3.41 14.86 -4.94
CA GLY A 152 -3.52 14.87 -3.48
C GLY A 152 -3.05 13.55 -2.83
N CYS A 153 -2.66 13.61 -1.56
CA CYS A 153 -2.20 12.46 -0.79
C CYS A 153 -2.91 12.37 0.56
N TRP A 154 -3.47 11.20 0.89
CA TRP A 154 -4.08 10.87 2.17
C TRP A 154 -3.34 9.69 2.78
N SER A 155 -2.73 9.88 3.96
CA SER A 155 -1.93 8.88 4.67
C SER A 155 -2.45 8.72 6.10
N LEU A 156 -3.04 7.56 6.39
CA LEU A 156 -3.58 7.22 7.70
C LEU A 156 -3.01 5.88 8.19
N PRO A 157 -1.70 5.81 8.49
CA PRO A 157 -1.08 4.60 8.99
C PRO A 157 -1.43 4.38 10.47
N TRP A 158 -1.64 3.11 10.83
CA TRP A 158 -1.94 2.70 12.19
C TRP A 158 -1.00 1.59 12.64
N SER A 159 -0.49 1.71 13.87
CA SER A 159 0.40 0.72 14.46
C SER A 159 0.16 0.51 15.96
N LYS A 160 0.15 -0.74 16.43
CA LYS A 160 0.31 -0.99 17.89
C LYS A 160 1.78 -0.82 18.32
N GLY A 161 2.75 -1.07 17.45
CA GLY A 161 4.15 -0.70 17.64
C GLY A 161 4.38 0.76 17.28
N GLY A 162 5.57 1.07 16.71
CA GLY A 162 5.90 2.41 16.21
C GLY A 162 5.38 2.68 14.78
N CYS A 163 5.09 3.95 14.50
CA CYS A 163 4.60 4.41 13.20
C CYS A 163 5.51 5.48 12.59
N TRP A 164 5.88 5.30 11.31
CA TRP A 164 6.60 6.27 10.49
C TRP A 164 5.74 6.63 9.27
N SER A 165 5.39 7.91 9.15
CA SER A 165 4.53 8.45 8.09
C SER A 165 5.21 9.61 7.40
N LEU A 166 5.62 9.41 6.15
CA LEU A 166 6.29 10.42 5.32
C LEU A 166 5.55 10.60 3.99
N PRO A 167 4.30 11.13 4.01
CA PRO A 167 3.56 11.35 2.77
C PRO A 167 4.10 12.58 2.03
N TRP A 168 4.13 12.47 0.70
CA TRP A 168 4.56 13.54 -0.19
C TRP A 168 3.51 13.82 -1.25
N SER A 169 3.25 15.10 -1.50
CA SER A 169 2.26 15.56 -2.47
C SER A 169 2.71 16.80 -3.22
N LYS A 170 2.49 16.87 -4.54
CA LYS A 170 2.50 18.18 -5.23
C LYS A 170 1.18 18.93 -5.04
N GLY A 171 0.06 18.24 -4.85
CA GLY A 171 -1.23 18.83 -4.48
C GLY A 171 -1.29 19.07 -2.97
N GLY A 172 -2.43 18.75 -2.34
CA GLY A 172 -2.58 18.77 -0.89
C GLY A 172 -2.14 17.46 -0.22
N CYS A 173 -1.79 17.52 1.06
CA CYS A 173 -1.39 16.36 1.86
C CYS A 173 -2.15 16.30 3.19
N TRP A 174 -2.73 15.14 3.50
CA TRP A 174 -3.37 14.83 4.78
C TRP A 174 -2.65 13.65 5.43
N SER A 175 -2.11 13.84 6.63
CA SER A 175 -1.35 12.84 7.37
C SER A 175 -1.91 12.69 8.78
N LEU A 176 -2.50 11.53 9.07
CA LEU A 176 -3.06 11.22 10.38
C LEU A 176 -2.51 9.87 10.88
N PRO A 177 -1.21 9.79 11.21
CA PRO A 177 -0.63 8.56 11.74
C PRO A 177 -1.03 8.35 13.20
N TRP A 178 -1.27 7.09 13.54
CA TRP A 178 -1.62 6.67 14.89
C TRP A 178 -0.70 5.56 15.39
N SER A 179 -0.23 5.68 16.62
CA SER A 179 0.63 4.68 17.25
C SER A 179 0.33 4.48 18.74
N ASN A 180 0.30 3.24 19.21
CA ASN A 180 0.44 2.98 20.66
C ASN A 180 1.92 3.10 21.11
N GLY A 181 2.88 2.87 20.22
CA GLY A 181 4.31 3.10 20.45
C GLY A 181 4.69 4.56 20.18
N GLY A 182 5.81 4.79 19.49
CA GLY A 182 6.22 6.12 19.03
C GLY A 182 5.74 6.46 17.62
N CYS A 183 5.46 7.74 17.35
CA CYS A 183 4.99 8.21 16.05
C CYS A 183 5.93 9.27 15.45
N TRP A 184 6.32 9.08 14.20
CA TRP A 184 7.08 10.03 13.39
C TRP A 184 6.24 10.42 12.17
N SER A 185 5.92 11.71 12.04
CA SER A 185 5.11 12.27 10.96
C SER A 185 5.85 13.42 10.28
N LEU A 186 6.24 13.23 9.02
CA LEU A 186 6.93 14.25 8.23
C LEU A 186 6.21 14.43 6.88
N PRO A 187 4.97 14.98 6.87
CA PRO A 187 4.26 15.20 5.62
C PRO A 187 4.80 16.42 4.88
N TRP A 188 4.92 16.29 3.56
CA TRP A 188 5.41 17.34 2.69
C TRP A 188 4.41 17.61 1.56
N SER A 189 4.16 18.89 1.31
CA SER A 189 3.20 19.32 0.31
C SER A 189 3.65 20.58 -0.44
N LYS A 190 3.49 20.64 -1.77
CA LYS A 190 3.55 21.95 -2.46
C LYS A 190 2.25 22.73 -2.30
N GLY A 191 1.10 22.06 -2.23
CA GLY A 191 -0.16 22.68 -1.82
C GLY A 191 -0.28 22.69 -0.30
N GLY A 192 -1.50 22.68 0.25
CA GLY A 192 -1.72 22.65 1.70
C GLY A 192 -1.29 21.33 2.37
N CYS A 193 -0.95 21.40 3.65
CA CYS A 193 -0.57 20.23 4.47
C CYS A 193 -1.38 20.22 5.78
N TRP A 194 -1.97 19.08 6.10
CA TRP A 194 -2.67 18.81 7.36
C TRP A 194 -2.02 17.60 8.05
N SER A 195 -1.50 17.80 9.25
CA SER A 195 -0.80 16.77 10.04
C SER A 195 -1.42 16.65 11.43
N LEU A 196 -2.00 15.49 11.74
CA LEU A 196 -2.55 15.19 13.07
C LEU A 196 -2.03 13.85 13.57
N PRO A 197 -0.73 13.76 13.93
CA PRO A 197 -0.17 12.53 14.46
C PRO A 197 -0.58 12.33 15.91
N TRP A 198 -0.88 11.07 16.25
CA TRP A 198 -1.27 10.68 17.60
C TRP A 198 -0.43 9.51 18.09
N SER A 199 0.02 9.60 19.34
CA SER A 199 0.88 8.60 19.94
C SER A 199 0.55 8.37 21.42
N LYS A 200 0.52 7.12 21.90
CA LYS A 200 0.61 6.89 23.37
C LYS A 200 2.04 7.03 23.87
N GLY A 201 3.04 6.64 23.09
CA GLY A 201 4.45 6.94 23.35
C GLY A 201 4.81 8.34 22.85
N GLY A 202 6.07 8.57 22.46
CA GLY A 202 6.51 9.87 21.93
C GLY A 202 5.94 10.19 20.54
N CYS A 203 5.81 11.48 20.21
CA CYS A 203 5.40 11.96 18.90
C CYS A 203 6.37 13.01 18.35
N TRP A 204 6.80 12.84 17.11
CA TRP A 204 7.61 13.78 16.34
C TRP A 204 6.86 14.18 15.07
N SER A 205 6.58 15.47 14.92
CA SER A 205 5.80 16.03 13.80
C SER A 205 6.54 17.19 13.14
N LEU A 206 6.93 17.02 11.88
CA LEU A 206 7.58 18.06 11.07
C LEU A 206 6.85 18.23 9.73
N PRO A 207 5.65 18.81 9.72
CA PRO A 207 4.92 19.03 8.49
C PRO A 207 5.42 20.27 7.75
N TRP A 208 5.61 20.13 6.45
CA TRP A 208 6.06 21.22 5.58
C TRP A 208 5.09 21.44 4.43
N SER A 209 4.83 22.72 4.13
CA SER A 209 4.03 23.15 2.99
C SER A 209 4.65 24.36 2.29
N LYS A 210 4.52 24.46 0.96
CA LYS A 210 4.66 25.77 0.29
C LYS A 210 3.40 26.64 0.40
N GLY A 211 2.23 26.02 0.56
CA GLY A 211 0.99 26.72 0.90
C GLY A 211 0.78 26.76 2.41
N GLY A 212 -0.46 26.58 2.87
CA GLY A 212 -0.80 26.53 4.29
C GLY A 212 -0.45 25.20 4.97
N CYS A 213 0.04 25.26 6.21
CA CYS A 213 0.39 24.11 7.02
C CYS A 213 -0.40 24.12 8.35
N TRP A 214 -1.19 23.08 8.59
CA TRP A 214 -1.90 22.85 9.84
C TRP A 214 -1.32 21.61 10.53
N SER A 215 -0.92 21.76 11.80
CA SER A 215 -0.35 20.68 12.59
C SER A 215 -0.94 20.64 13.98
N LEU A 216 -1.45 19.48 14.38
CA LEU A 216 -1.96 19.23 15.72
C LEU A 216 -1.49 17.86 16.23
N PRO A 217 -0.22 17.76 16.67
CA PRO A 217 0.33 16.52 17.18
C PRO A 217 -0.04 16.31 18.64
N TRP A 218 -0.32 15.05 19.00
CA TRP A 218 -0.67 14.67 20.37
C TRP A 218 0.12 13.46 20.83
N SER A 219 0.59 13.51 22.08
CA SER A 219 1.28 12.40 22.72
C SER A 219 1.07 12.39 24.23
N LYS A 220 1.00 11.18 24.82
CA LYS A 220 1.14 11.03 26.29
C LYS A 220 2.60 10.99 26.77
N GLY A 221 3.54 10.52 25.93
CA GLY A 221 4.94 10.29 26.28
C GLY A 221 5.93 11.40 25.89
N GLY A 222 5.44 12.51 25.34
CA GLY A 222 6.23 13.66 24.89
C GLY A 222 6.00 13.99 23.42
N CYS A 223 5.82 15.28 23.10
CA CYS A 223 5.47 15.74 21.77
C CYS A 223 6.45 16.81 21.27
N TRP A 224 7.06 16.58 20.13
CA TRP A 224 7.88 17.55 19.40
C TRP A 224 7.21 17.90 18.08
N SER A 225 7.02 19.20 17.83
CA SER A 225 6.31 19.69 16.65
C SER A 225 6.93 20.94 16.08
N LEU A 226 7.22 20.93 14.78
CA LEU A 226 7.72 22.09 14.05
C LEU A 226 7.03 22.17 12.68
N PRO A 227 5.83 22.78 12.61
CA PRO A 227 5.19 23.07 11.34
C PRO A 227 5.88 24.21 10.61
N TRP A 228 6.03 24.07 9.29
CA TRP A 228 6.60 25.09 8.43
C TRP A 228 5.72 25.33 7.20
N SER A 229 5.47 26.61 6.89
CA SER A 229 4.84 27.06 5.65
C SER A 229 5.63 28.21 5.01
N ASN A 230 5.85 28.14 3.69
CA ASN A 230 6.42 29.24 2.90
C ASN A 230 5.34 30.10 2.20
N GLY A 231 4.07 29.83 2.45
CA GLY A 231 2.95 30.60 1.90
C GLY A 231 2.62 31.75 2.82
N GLY A 232 2.71 32.99 2.31
CA GLY A 232 2.22 34.20 2.98
C GLY A 232 0.71 34.26 3.09
#